data_AF-A0A923Q8L1-F1
#
_entry.id   AF-A0A923Q8L1-F1
#
_cell.length_a   1.000
_cell.length_b   1.000
_cell.length_c   1.000
_cell.angle_alpha   90.00
_cell.angle_beta   90.00
_cell.angle_gamma   90.00
#
_symmetry.space_group_name_H-M   'P 1'
#
loop_
_entity.id
_entity.type
_entity.pdbx_description
1 polymer ?
#
loop_
_entity_poly.entity_id
_entity_poly.type
_entity_poly.pdbx_seq_one_letter_code
_entity_poly.pdbx_strand_id
1 'polypeptide(L)' 'SVVRGEPTPEQLAALIAVVTARATVGRADPTPAVRSPWVCPVLRSPLAHGPGAWRGSCLPR' A
#
# COMPACT_ATOMS: atom_id res chain seq x y z
N SER A 1 -1.31 -17.51 -7.04
CA SER A 1 -2.15 -18.39 -6.20
C SER A 1 -1.61 -18.33 -4.77
N VAL A 2 -2.43 -17.97 -3.80
CA VAL A 2 -2.11 -18.23 -2.39
C VAL A 2 -2.61 -19.64 -2.11
N VAL A 3 -1.70 -20.58 -1.89
CA VAL A 3 -2.06 -21.95 -1.55
C VAL A 3 -2.75 -21.92 -0.18
N ARG A 4 -4.01 -22.37 -0.14
CA ARG A 4 -4.73 -22.55 1.12
C ARG A 4 -4.54 -24.01 1.54
N GLY A 5 -3.62 -24.24 2.48
CA GLY A 5 -3.27 -25.55 3.02
C GLY A 5 -1.91 -25.51 3.71
N GLU A 6 -1.72 -26.35 4.74
CA GLU A 6 -0.44 -26.58 5.42
C GLU A 6 0.64 -26.94 4.38
N PRO A 7 1.65 -26.07 4.15
CA PRO A 7 2.70 -26.35 3.18
C PRO A 7 3.57 -27.50 3.66
N THR A 8 4.11 -28.30 2.73
CA THR A 8 5.17 -29.23 3.13
C THR A 8 6.39 -28.44 3.62
N PRO A 9 7.25 -29.03 4.48
CA PRO A 9 8.47 -28.37 4.95
C PRO A 9 9.35 -27.84 3.81
N GLU A 10 9.44 -28.56 2.70
CA GLU A 10 10.22 -28.19 1.52
C GLU A 10 9.63 -26.98 0.80
N GLN A 11 8.30 -26.92 0.69
CA GLN A 11 7.61 -25.78 0.09
C GLN A 11 7.76 -24.51 0.93
N LEU A 12 7.69 -24.65 2.26
CA LEU A 12 7.96 -23.56 3.18
C LEU A 12 9.41 -23.06 3.05
N ALA A 13 10.38 -23.98 2.99
CA ALA A 13 11.79 -23.64 2.80
C ALA A 13 12.04 -22.93 1.46
N ALA A 14 11.43 -23.40 0.37
CA ALA A 14 11.53 -22.77 -0.94
C ALA A 14 10.94 -21.34 -0.94
N LEU A 15 9.79 -21.14 -0.29
CA LEU A 15 9.19 -19.81 -0.15
C LEU A 15 10.10 -18.86 0.64
N ILE A 16 10.64 -19.32 1.77
CA ILE A 16 11.57 -18.53 2.58
C ILE A 16 12.80 -18.14 1.74
N ALA A 17 13.40 -19.09 1.02
CA ALA A 17 14.58 -18.86 0.18
C ALA A 17 14.32 -17.79 -0.90
N VAL A 18 13.15 -17.81 -1.55
CA VAL A 18 12.79 -16.79 -2.54
C VAL A 18 12.61 -15.42 -1.87
N VAL A 19 11.89 -15.35 -0.75
CA VAL A 19 11.64 -14.08 -0.05
C VAL A 19 12.95 -13.46 0.44
N THR A 20 13.84 -14.24 1.04
CA THR A 20 15.15 -13.76 1.52
C THR A 20 16.04 -13.31 0.38
N ALA A 21 16.12 -14.08 -0.71
CA ALA A 21 16.87 -13.69 -1.90
C ALA A 21 16.37 -12.38 -2.53
N ARG A 22 15.06 -12.10 -2.49
CA ARG A 22 14.53 -10.82 -2.96
C ARG A 22 14.81 -9.66 -1.99
N ALA A 23 14.79 -9.92 -0.68
CA ALA A 23 15.07 -8.90 0.33
C ALA A 23 16.52 -8.42 0.27
N THR A 24 17.48 -9.28 -0.07
CA THR A 24 18.90 -8.92 -0.18
C THR A 24 19.20 -8.05 -1.41
N VAL A 25 18.43 -8.20 -2.50
CA VAL A 25 18.60 -7.42 -3.74
C VAL A 25 18.27 -5.93 -3.56
N GLY A 26 17.50 -5.57 -2.52
CA GLY A 26 17.05 -4.19 -2.25
C GLY A 26 17.94 -3.36 -1.33
N ARG A 27 19.13 -3.83 -0.92
CA ARG A 27 20.02 -3.08 -0.03
C ARG A 27 20.81 -2.01 -0.82
N ALA A 28 20.10 -1.05 -1.39
CA ALA A 28 20.69 0.20 -1.86
C ALA A 28 21.01 1.11 -0.66
N ASP A 29 21.96 2.02 -0.83
CA ASP A 29 22.25 3.10 0.12
C ASP A 29 20.95 3.79 0.55
N PRO A 30 20.85 4.33 1.80
CA PRO A 30 19.65 4.99 2.26
C PRO A 30 19.45 6.31 1.48
N THR A 31 18.92 6.21 0.27
CA THR A 31 18.26 7.33 -0.38
C THR A 31 17.12 7.76 0.53
N PRO A 32 16.90 9.08 0.74
CA PRO A 32 15.77 9.53 1.54
C PRO A 32 14.51 8.87 0.98
N ALA A 33 13.87 8.06 1.81
CA ALA A 33 12.70 7.29 1.39
C ALA A 33 11.66 8.27 0.86
N VAL A 34 11.32 8.17 -0.42
CA VAL A 34 10.20 8.90 -1.00
C VAL A 34 9.00 8.50 -0.17
N ARG A 35 8.44 9.46 0.59
CA ARG A 35 7.28 9.19 1.44
C ARG A 35 6.18 8.65 0.55
N SER A 36 5.67 7.48 0.91
CA SER A 36 4.59 6.87 0.18
C SER A 36 3.44 7.87 0.06
N PRO A 37 2.81 8.01 -1.12
CA PRO A 37 1.64 8.89 -1.29
C PRO A 37 0.47 8.45 -0.38
N TRP A 38 0.51 7.22 0.15
CA TRP A 38 -0.42 6.72 1.15
C TRP A 38 -0.17 7.27 2.56
N VAL A 39 1.06 7.72 2.86
CA VAL A 39 1.45 8.33 4.14
C VAL A 39 1.15 9.83 4.17
N CYS A 40 1.15 10.47 3.00
CA CYS A 40 0.73 11.85 2.82
C CYS A 40 -0.52 11.87 1.94
N PRO A 41 -1.68 11.40 2.43
CA PRO A 41 -2.90 11.47 1.64
C PRO A 41 -3.15 12.94 1.33
N VAL A 42 -3.29 13.28 0.04
CA VAL A 42 -3.83 14.58 -0.36
C VAL A 42 -5.26 14.59 0.13
N LEU A 43 -5.47 15.14 1.33
CA LEU A 43 -6.78 15.17 1.96
C LEU A 43 -7.68 16.01 1.07
N ARG A 44 -8.75 15.40 0.57
CA ARG A 44 -9.82 16.16 -0.09
C ARG A 44 -10.30 17.23 0.89
N SER A 45 -10.55 18.44 0.39
CA SER A 45 -11.25 19.47 1.17
C SER A 45 -12.50 18.85 1.79
N PRO A 46 -12.79 19.08 3.09
CA PRO A 46 -14.00 18.59 3.72
C PRO A 46 -15.23 18.90 2.86
N LEU A 47 -16.10 17.92 2.71
CA LEU A 47 -17.41 18.15 2.13
C LEU A 47 -18.24 18.92 3.17
N ALA A 48 -18.82 20.05 2.76
CA ALA A 48 -19.77 20.75 3.62
C ALA A 48 -20.92 19.78 3.98
N HIS A 49 -21.39 19.82 5.21
CA HIS A 49 -22.58 19.12 5.65
C HIS A 49 -23.74 20.11 5.77
N GLY A 50 -24.96 19.65 5.49
CA GLY A 50 -26.16 20.46 5.64
C GLY A 50 -27.05 20.50 4.39
N PRO A 51 -28.24 21.12 4.49
CA PRO A 51 -29.18 21.24 3.39
C PRO A 51 -28.51 21.89 2.16
N GLY A 52 -28.60 21.23 1.00
CA GLY A 52 -28.02 21.72 -0.25
C GLY A 52 -26.54 21.42 -0.45
N ALA A 53 -25.81 20.92 0.56
CA ALA A 53 -24.38 20.65 0.45
C ALA A 53 -24.06 19.55 -0.59
N TRP A 54 -24.99 18.62 -0.80
CA TRP A 54 -24.89 17.62 -1.85
C TRP A 54 -25.01 18.19 -3.26
N ARG A 55 -25.69 19.32 -3.46
CA ARG A 55 -25.73 19.99 -4.78
C ARG A 55 -24.47 20.79 -5.06
N GLY A 56 -23.85 21.36 -4.03
CA GLY A 56 -22.58 22.08 -4.13
C GLY A 56 -21.36 21.18 -4.41
N SER A 57 -21.47 19.86 -4.22
CA SER A 57 -20.37 18.91 -4.49
C SER A 57 -20.07 18.75 -5.98
N CYS A 58 -21.04 19.03 -6.86
CA CYS A 58 -20.91 18.96 -8.32
C CYS A 58 -20.48 20.29 -8.97
N LEU A 59 -20.35 21.36 -8.19
CA LEU A 59 -19.92 22.67 -8.68
C LEU A 59 -18.40 22.83 -8.49
N PRO A 60 -17.72 23.63 -9.35
CA PRO A 60 -16.32 23.97 -9.14
C PRO A 60 -16.15 24.68 -7.79
N ARG A 61 -15.04 24.39 -7.10
CA ARG A 61 -14.63 25.11 -5.89
C ARG A 61 -13.81 26.34 -6.25
#